data_AF-A0A9P5UR77-F1
#
_entry.id   AF-A0A9P5UR77-F1
#
_cell.length_a   1.000
_cell.length_b   1.000
_cell.length_c   1.000
_cell.angle_alpha   90.00
_cell.angle_beta   90.00
_cell.angle_gamma   90.00
#
_symmetry.space_group_name_H-M   'P 1'
#
loop_
_entity.id
_entity.type
_entity.pdbx_description
1 polymer ?
#
loop_
_entity_poly.entity_id
_entity_poly.type
_entity_poly.pdbx_seq_one_letter_code
_entity_poly.pdbx_strand_id
1 'polypeptide(L)'
;MAAPIRQHVDISSSGADQFVELYYKVYDTQRPVLNRLYRDSSAILWNGNAFSGITPYQEFYNKLATSEHVVEAYDCHPLPCMSKEMLYPYVVCVIRGMFFPDPPSTSIRTVSTNEGKYPTDWPSILGHHLWRRNIKLQRNSFKPTEPNFYDGDDGQIRLGPKIDKIYPAMYTVSVHLGTPPKLFNLQLSTGTSNSWVTSSKCISPSCRLRNQFHATASSTYKSNETIAIIPTIPYRIGDTSSEYYSARLLGSIANDKVSFGFSSWRESYQFAEIIYETDGLKSELWDNDNLDGVLGMGYDPNAATGYPFFPSFAIRQALVEHIFGVYLRKEEGDGQIEGTHQGILFLGGIYPQYYVGDIQWHPVTRDWIGEWTIELTAFSLKREAFEIDGNAIIDTGFPYIALTRYQAEMINAQIGGVETSKGSGMYELPCSNIPTLFEFIVLFGEEEYQLEGHEYVFHSAKEGGRRGWGRGAICQSAIVGMDFSQESGIVAIFGEVFLRKYFSAYDLMSRRVGFALANHDINDVERNTDI
;
A
#
# COMPACT_ATOMS: atom_id res chain seq x y z
N MET A 1 28.53 22.21 -6.85
CA MET A 1 27.78 22.94 -7.89
C MET A 1 27.10 21.90 -8.76
N ALA A 2 25.78 21.79 -8.70
CA ALA A 2 25.03 20.86 -9.53
C ALA A 2 25.04 21.34 -10.99
N ALA A 3 25.26 20.42 -11.93
CA ALA A 3 25.05 20.69 -13.35
C ALA A 3 23.58 21.11 -13.59
N PRO A 4 23.28 22.12 -14.43
CA PRO A 4 21.91 22.52 -14.71
C PRO A 4 21.13 21.35 -15.31
N ILE A 5 19.85 21.19 -14.94
CA ILE A 5 18.90 20.16 -15.45
C ILE A 5 18.99 19.97 -16.97
N ARG A 6 19.22 21.07 -17.70
CA ARG A 6 19.43 21.08 -19.15
C ARG A 6 20.57 20.15 -19.62
N GLN A 7 21.68 20.11 -18.90
CA GLN A 7 22.81 19.24 -19.22
C GLN A 7 22.44 17.75 -19.08
N HIS A 8 21.60 17.38 -18.11
CA HIS A 8 21.13 16.00 -17.96
C HIS A 8 20.16 15.60 -19.07
N VAL A 9 19.29 16.53 -19.49
CA VAL A 9 18.40 16.33 -20.64
C VAL A 9 19.24 16.15 -21.92
N ASP A 10 20.19 17.06 -22.19
CA ASP A 10 21.03 17.00 -23.38
C ASP A 10 21.86 15.70 -23.46
N ILE A 11 22.46 15.25 -22.34
CA ILE A 11 23.20 13.98 -22.29
C ILE A 11 22.27 12.78 -22.51
N SER A 12 21.07 12.81 -21.94
CA SER A 12 20.09 11.72 -22.07
C SER A 12 19.54 11.62 -23.48
N SER A 13 19.23 12.75 -24.11
CA SER A 13 18.82 12.80 -25.52
C SER A 13 19.93 12.32 -26.44
N SER A 14 21.15 12.81 -26.29
CA SER A 14 22.27 12.32 -27.11
C SER A 14 22.56 10.83 -26.90
N GLY A 15 22.42 10.33 -25.67
CA GLY A 15 22.55 8.91 -25.35
C GLY A 15 21.44 8.05 -25.98
N ALA A 16 20.20 8.56 -25.99
CA ALA A 16 19.08 7.90 -26.65
C ALA A 16 19.28 7.84 -28.17
N ASP A 17 19.69 8.94 -28.81
CA ASP A 17 19.97 9.00 -30.25
C ASP A 17 20.99 7.92 -30.66
N GLN A 18 22.12 7.88 -29.96
CA GLN A 18 23.18 6.89 -30.22
C GLN A 18 22.72 5.45 -29.95
N PHE A 19 21.93 5.24 -28.89
CA PHE A 19 21.38 3.94 -28.56
C PHE A 19 20.43 3.43 -29.65
N VAL A 20 19.48 4.26 -30.08
CA VAL A 20 18.47 3.90 -31.10
C VAL A 20 19.16 3.58 -32.42
N GLU A 21 20.09 4.43 -32.86
CA GLU A 21 20.82 4.23 -34.11
C GLU A 21 21.66 2.94 -34.08
N LEU A 22 22.38 2.69 -32.99
CA LEU A 22 23.24 1.52 -32.87
C LEU A 22 22.44 0.23 -32.68
N TYR A 23 21.43 0.25 -31.80
CA TYR A 23 20.72 -0.94 -31.38
C TYR A 23 19.93 -1.56 -32.54
N TYR A 24 19.10 -0.79 -33.22
CA TYR A 24 18.27 -1.32 -34.31
C TYR A 24 19.11 -1.71 -35.52
N LYS A 25 20.18 -0.97 -35.81
CA LYS A 25 21.14 -1.37 -36.85
C LYS A 25 21.77 -2.73 -36.55
N VAL A 26 22.22 -2.96 -35.31
CA VAL A 26 22.78 -4.26 -34.89
C VAL A 26 21.69 -5.34 -34.85
N TYR A 27 20.48 -5.00 -34.43
CA TYR A 27 19.33 -5.91 -34.43
C TYR A 27 18.97 -6.38 -35.84
N ASP A 28 19.06 -5.51 -36.85
CA ASP A 28 18.66 -5.86 -38.21
C ASP A 28 19.79 -6.55 -38.99
N THR A 29 21.04 -6.14 -38.76
CA THR A 29 22.18 -6.59 -39.57
C THR A 29 23.11 -7.59 -38.88
N GLN A 30 23.16 -7.61 -37.54
CA GLN A 30 24.19 -8.33 -36.76
C GLN A 30 23.66 -8.93 -35.44
N ARG A 31 22.49 -9.59 -35.47
CA ARG A 31 21.85 -10.19 -34.27
C ARG A 31 22.73 -11.05 -33.38
N PRO A 32 23.67 -11.87 -33.88
CA PRO A 32 24.47 -12.74 -33.02
C PRO A 32 25.35 -11.99 -32.01
N VAL A 33 25.64 -10.70 -32.24
CA VAL A 33 26.43 -9.87 -31.30
C VAL A 33 25.57 -8.97 -30.43
N LEU A 34 24.23 -9.01 -30.60
CA LEU A 34 23.28 -8.18 -29.86
C LEU A 34 23.31 -8.46 -28.35
N ASN A 35 23.61 -9.71 -27.97
CA ASN A 35 23.80 -10.13 -26.57
C ASN A 35 24.93 -9.39 -25.84
N ARG A 36 25.97 -8.93 -26.56
CA ARG A 36 27.09 -8.15 -25.97
C ARG A 36 26.67 -6.80 -25.42
N LEU A 37 25.50 -6.35 -25.84
CA LEU A 37 24.94 -5.10 -25.35
C LEU A 37 24.12 -5.29 -24.05
N TYR A 38 23.99 -6.52 -23.55
CA TYR A 38 23.28 -6.88 -22.31
C TYR A 38 24.25 -7.36 -21.23
N ARG A 39 23.89 -7.13 -19.95
CA ARG A 39 24.61 -7.74 -18.82
C ARG A 39 24.08 -9.15 -18.56
N ASP A 40 24.90 -9.98 -17.93
CA ASP A 40 24.46 -11.29 -17.42
C ASP A 40 23.29 -11.17 -16.43
N SER A 41 23.21 -10.05 -15.71
CA SER A 41 22.13 -9.75 -14.76
C SER A 41 20.95 -8.99 -15.38
N SER A 42 20.92 -8.79 -16.70
CA SER A 42 19.76 -8.18 -17.34
C SER A 42 18.54 -9.08 -17.13
N ALA A 43 17.34 -8.48 -17.12
CA ALA A 43 16.05 -9.19 -17.22
C ALA A 43 15.30 -8.66 -18.46
N ILE A 44 14.71 -9.56 -19.25
CA ILE A 44 13.78 -9.23 -20.34
C ILE A 44 12.42 -9.77 -19.95
N LEU A 45 11.40 -8.96 -20.21
CA LEU A 45 10.02 -9.38 -20.20
C LEU A 45 9.53 -9.44 -21.66
N TRP A 46 9.01 -10.59 -22.09
CA TRP A 46 8.43 -10.77 -23.42
C TRP A 46 7.11 -11.52 -23.34
N ASN A 47 6.01 -10.91 -23.78
CA ASN A 47 4.66 -11.46 -23.71
C ASN A 47 4.34 -12.07 -22.32
N GLY A 48 4.60 -11.29 -21.25
CA GLY A 48 4.37 -11.72 -19.86
C GLY A 48 5.38 -12.73 -19.31
N ASN A 49 6.37 -13.18 -20.10
CA ASN A 49 7.38 -14.13 -19.64
C ASN A 49 8.71 -13.43 -19.40
N ALA A 50 9.19 -13.46 -18.16
CA ALA A 50 10.48 -12.90 -17.79
C ALA A 50 11.59 -13.95 -17.89
N PHE A 51 12.74 -13.55 -18.41
CA PHE A 51 13.96 -14.36 -18.41
C PHE A 51 15.20 -13.49 -18.28
N SER A 52 16.24 -14.05 -17.66
CA SER A 52 17.49 -13.37 -17.33
C SER A 52 18.69 -14.24 -17.72
N GLY A 53 19.82 -13.60 -17.99
CA GLY A 53 21.05 -14.27 -18.40
C GLY A 53 21.32 -14.25 -19.91
N ILE A 54 22.62 -14.15 -20.26
CA ILE A 54 23.08 -13.97 -21.65
C ILE A 54 22.75 -15.16 -22.57
N THR A 55 22.75 -16.38 -22.03
CA THR A 55 22.43 -17.59 -22.81
C THR A 55 20.94 -17.64 -23.18
N PRO A 56 19.99 -17.51 -22.23
CA PRO A 56 18.58 -17.31 -22.56
C PRO A 56 18.32 -16.15 -23.53
N TYR A 57 19.09 -15.05 -23.43
CA TYR A 57 19.00 -13.94 -24.39
C TYR A 57 19.36 -14.33 -25.81
N GLN A 58 20.49 -14.98 -25.99
CA GLN A 58 20.92 -15.37 -27.32
C GLN A 58 19.97 -16.41 -27.92
N GLU A 59 19.48 -17.36 -27.12
CA GLU A 59 18.47 -18.34 -27.56
C GLU A 59 17.15 -17.68 -27.95
N PHE A 60 16.68 -16.71 -27.17
CA PHE A 60 15.46 -15.97 -27.45
C PHE A 60 15.58 -15.21 -28.79
N TYR A 61 16.64 -14.43 -28.98
CA TYR A 61 16.83 -13.67 -30.21
C TYR A 61 17.01 -14.54 -31.46
N ASN A 62 17.69 -15.69 -31.32
CA ASN A 62 17.83 -16.64 -32.42
C ASN A 62 16.50 -17.26 -32.85
N LYS A 63 15.48 -17.26 -31.98
CA LYS A 63 14.12 -17.74 -32.29
C LYS A 63 13.27 -16.70 -33.01
N LEU A 64 13.65 -15.42 -32.99
CA LEU A 64 12.89 -14.35 -33.65
C LEU A 64 13.21 -14.30 -35.15
N ALA A 65 12.18 -14.10 -35.98
CA ALA A 65 12.33 -13.91 -37.43
C ALA A 65 13.19 -12.67 -37.75
N THR A 66 13.99 -12.71 -38.83
CA THR A 66 14.75 -11.55 -39.29
C THR A 66 13.83 -10.40 -39.66
N SER A 67 14.36 -9.18 -39.53
CA SER A 67 13.54 -7.99 -39.64
C SER A 67 14.33 -6.76 -39.99
N GLU A 68 13.62 -5.77 -40.53
CA GLU A 68 14.08 -4.41 -40.68
C GLU A 68 13.18 -3.48 -39.85
N HIS A 69 13.80 -2.60 -39.05
CA HIS A 69 13.12 -1.62 -38.23
C HIS A 69 13.29 -0.21 -38.81
N VAL A 70 12.17 0.49 -38.97
CA VAL A 70 12.16 1.93 -39.22
C VAL A 70 11.65 2.62 -37.97
N VAL A 71 12.52 3.36 -37.29
CA VAL A 71 12.17 4.14 -36.09
C VAL A 71 11.62 5.49 -36.53
N GLU A 72 10.34 5.75 -36.28
CA GLU A 72 9.68 7.00 -36.67
C GLU A 72 9.81 8.08 -35.59
N ALA A 73 9.69 7.68 -34.33
CA ALA A 73 9.82 8.55 -33.19
C ALA A 73 10.27 7.76 -31.96
N TYR A 74 11.02 8.42 -31.09
CA TYR A 74 11.33 7.93 -29.76
C TYR A 74 11.27 9.07 -28.76
N ASP A 75 10.88 8.75 -27.54
CA ASP A 75 10.90 9.66 -26.40
C ASP A 75 11.89 9.15 -25.36
N CYS A 76 12.63 10.07 -24.74
CA CYS A 76 13.65 9.74 -23.76
C CYS A 76 13.56 10.64 -22.54
N HIS A 77 13.54 10.02 -21.35
CA HIS A 77 13.51 10.75 -20.09
C HIS A 77 14.74 10.39 -19.25
N PRO A 78 15.50 11.38 -18.75
CA PRO A 78 16.45 11.13 -17.69
C PRO A 78 15.68 10.63 -16.48
N LEU A 79 15.99 9.44 -15.97
CA LEU A 79 15.49 9.05 -14.67
C LEU A 79 16.32 9.80 -13.61
N PRO A 80 15.70 10.61 -12.75
CA PRO A 80 16.38 11.25 -11.63
C PRO A 80 16.73 10.17 -10.61
N CYS A 81 17.89 9.52 -10.76
CA CYS A 81 18.22 8.39 -9.91
C CYS A 81 18.97 8.83 -8.64
N MET A 82 18.25 8.79 -7.52
CA MET A 82 18.58 8.09 -6.27
C MET A 82 20.06 7.74 -6.02
N SER A 83 20.94 8.74 -5.97
CA SER A 83 22.11 8.86 -5.09
C SER A 83 23.00 9.98 -5.61
N LYS A 84 23.60 10.78 -4.71
CA LYS A 84 24.53 11.87 -5.07
C LYS A 84 25.86 11.39 -5.69
N GLU A 85 26.03 10.08 -5.94
CA GLU A 85 27.28 9.48 -6.42
C GLU A 85 27.21 8.86 -7.83
N MET A 86 26.07 8.90 -8.53
CA MET A 86 25.98 8.35 -9.89
C MET A 86 26.12 9.44 -10.97
N LEU A 87 27.22 9.36 -11.73
CA LEU A 87 27.59 10.33 -12.78
C LEU A 87 26.90 10.11 -14.14
N TYR A 88 25.92 9.20 -14.27
CA TYR A 88 25.33 8.88 -15.57
C TYR A 88 23.79 8.85 -15.55
N PRO A 89 23.14 9.43 -16.57
CA PRO A 89 21.70 9.39 -16.69
C PRO A 89 21.23 7.98 -17.08
N TYR A 90 20.16 7.53 -16.43
CA TYR A 90 19.38 6.41 -16.91
C TYR A 90 18.36 6.93 -17.91
N VAL A 91 18.14 6.21 -18.99
CA VAL A 91 17.25 6.62 -20.07
C VAL A 91 16.17 5.55 -20.23
N VAL A 92 14.91 5.96 -20.12
CA VAL A 92 13.79 5.16 -20.63
C VAL A 92 13.53 5.64 -22.05
N CYS A 93 13.68 4.74 -23.03
CA CYS A 93 13.40 5.05 -24.42
C CYS A 93 12.12 4.34 -24.86
N VAL A 94 11.07 5.09 -25.17
CA VAL A 94 9.84 4.56 -25.76
C VAL A 94 9.93 4.75 -27.26
N ILE A 95 9.84 3.67 -28.02
CA ILE A 95 10.13 3.67 -29.45
C ILE A 95 8.90 3.22 -30.22
N ARG A 96 8.53 4.01 -31.23
CA ARG A 96 7.46 3.68 -32.18
C ARG A 96 8.07 3.48 -33.57
N GLY A 97 7.71 2.37 -34.20
CA GLY A 97 8.22 2.05 -35.53
C GLY A 97 7.40 0.97 -36.23
N MET A 98 7.67 0.81 -37.53
CA MET A 98 7.14 -0.27 -38.34
C MET A 98 8.20 -1.37 -38.49
N PHE A 99 7.76 -2.61 -38.36
CA PHE A 99 8.60 -3.81 -38.49
C PHE A 99 8.20 -4.57 -39.75
N PHE A 100 9.17 -4.88 -40.60
CA PHE A 100 8.96 -5.72 -41.77
C PHE A 100 9.63 -7.09 -41.51
N PRO A 101 8.84 -8.16 -41.28
CA PRO A 101 9.41 -9.50 -41.26
C PRO A 101 9.84 -9.89 -42.66
N ASP A 102 11.06 -10.41 -42.82
CA ASP A 102 11.43 -11.03 -44.08
C ASP A 102 10.50 -12.23 -44.35
N PRO A 103 9.97 -12.38 -45.57
CA PRO A 103 9.25 -13.59 -45.93
C PRO A 103 10.22 -14.78 -45.90
N PRO A 104 9.77 -15.97 -45.41
CA PRO A 104 10.58 -17.17 -45.45
C PRO A 104 10.97 -17.47 -46.91
N SER A 105 12.26 -17.63 -47.14
CA SER A 105 12.90 -17.75 -48.46
C SER A 105 12.08 -18.60 -49.45
N THR A 106 11.38 -17.95 -50.38
CA THR A 106 11.00 -18.55 -51.67
C THR A 106 10.80 -17.45 -52.71
N SER A 107 11.75 -17.40 -53.65
CA SER A 107 11.73 -16.78 -54.99
C SER A 107 10.65 -15.74 -55.34
N ILE A 108 11.15 -14.54 -55.64
CA ILE A 108 10.59 -13.40 -56.37
C ILE A 108 9.51 -13.76 -57.41
N ARG A 109 8.35 -13.07 -57.34
CA ARG A 109 7.62 -12.56 -58.53
C ARG A 109 6.94 -11.23 -58.22
N THR A 110 7.35 -10.22 -58.98
CA THR A 110 6.74 -8.89 -59.13
C THR A 110 5.31 -8.98 -59.67
N VAL A 111 4.35 -8.29 -59.06
CA VAL A 111 3.18 -7.74 -59.76
C VAL A 111 2.83 -6.36 -59.16
N SER A 112 2.60 -5.43 -60.09
CA SER A 112 2.33 -4.00 -59.93
C SER A 112 0.97 -3.65 -59.32
N THR A 113 0.97 -2.47 -58.71
CA THR A 113 -0.13 -1.55 -58.37
C THR A 113 -1.50 -1.80 -59.01
N ASN A 114 -2.56 -1.75 -58.20
CA ASN A 114 -3.71 -0.87 -58.47
C ASN A 114 -4.61 -0.66 -57.25
N GLU A 115 -5.29 0.47 -57.30
CA GLU A 115 -6.04 1.20 -56.29
C GLU A 115 -7.17 0.43 -55.58
N GLY A 116 -7.44 0.86 -54.34
CA GLY A 116 -8.81 0.92 -53.81
C GLY A 116 -9.33 -0.31 -53.08
N LYS A 117 -9.17 -0.29 -51.75
CA LYS A 117 -10.16 -0.60 -50.69
C LYS A 117 -9.44 -1.18 -49.47
N TYR A 118 -9.53 -0.47 -48.35
CA TYR A 118 -9.20 -1.05 -47.05
C TYR A 118 -10.21 -2.15 -46.71
N PRO A 119 -9.78 -3.38 -46.41
CA PRO A 119 -10.63 -4.35 -45.71
C PRO A 119 -10.59 -4.01 -44.22
N THR A 120 -11.74 -3.64 -43.68
CA THR A 120 -12.07 -3.74 -42.26
C THR A 120 -12.13 -5.22 -41.90
N ASP A 121 -11.03 -5.79 -41.39
CA ASP A 121 -10.98 -6.92 -40.44
C ASP A 121 -9.58 -7.60 -40.46
N TRP A 122 -8.70 -7.22 -39.52
CA TRP A 122 -7.76 -8.10 -38.78
C TRP A 122 -7.13 -7.31 -37.61
N PRO A 123 -6.76 -7.94 -36.48
CA PRO A 123 -6.51 -7.27 -35.21
C PRO A 123 -5.14 -6.59 -35.18
N SER A 124 -5.11 -5.35 -34.68
CA SER A 124 -3.88 -4.61 -34.37
C SER A 124 -3.17 -5.28 -33.19
N ILE A 125 -2.22 -6.16 -33.47
CA ILE A 125 -1.22 -6.61 -32.50
C ILE A 125 -0.22 -5.45 -32.32
N LEU A 126 -0.45 -4.61 -31.32
CA LEU A 126 0.52 -3.63 -30.82
C LEU A 126 1.49 -4.36 -29.89
N GLY A 127 2.58 -4.88 -30.45
CA GLY A 127 3.69 -5.42 -29.66
C GLY A 127 4.50 -4.27 -29.06
N HIS A 128 4.31 -3.99 -27.77
CA HIS A 128 5.19 -3.12 -27.01
C HIS A 128 6.47 -3.90 -26.64
N HIS A 129 7.63 -3.51 -27.19
CA HIS A 129 8.92 -4.05 -26.78
C HIS A 129 9.63 -3.07 -25.84
N LEU A 130 9.48 -3.30 -24.52
CA LEU A 130 10.20 -2.57 -23.49
C LEU A 130 11.56 -3.24 -23.23
N TRP A 131 12.65 -2.53 -23.52
CA TRP A 131 14.02 -2.97 -23.21
C TRP A 131 14.60 -2.17 -22.04
N ARG A 132 14.88 -2.83 -20.91
CA ARG A 132 15.70 -2.26 -19.83
C ARG A 132 17.14 -2.75 -19.95
N ARG A 133 18.10 -1.85 -20.21
CA ARG A 133 19.54 -2.17 -20.12
C ARG A 133 20.15 -1.67 -18.81
N ASN A 134 20.89 -2.57 -18.18
CA ASN A 134 21.77 -2.30 -17.07
C ASN A 134 23.21 -2.44 -17.61
N ILE A 135 24.09 -1.41 -17.62
CA ILE A 135 25.59 -1.50 -17.78
C ILE A 135 26.29 -0.88 -16.53
N LYS A 136 27.18 -1.60 -15.81
CA LYS A 136 27.84 -1.17 -14.54
C LYS A 136 29.33 -1.47 -14.70
N LEU A 137 30.17 -0.44 -14.58
CA LEU A 137 31.61 -0.55 -14.35
C LEU A 137 31.88 -0.39 -12.85
N GLN A 138 32.88 -1.09 -12.33
CA GLN A 138 33.13 -1.22 -10.88
C GLN A 138 33.85 -0.03 -10.21
N ARG A 139 33.35 0.28 -9.01
CA ARG A 139 33.96 0.73 -7.73
C ARG A 139 35.12 1.74 -7.70
N ASN A 140 34.94 2.77 -6.87
CA ASN A 140 35.67 2.85 -5.59
C ASN A 140 34.89 3.63 -4.52
N SER A 141 35.09 3.19 -3.29
CA SER A 141 34.41 3.49 -2.02
C SER A 141 34.56 4.92 -1.51
N PHE A 142 33.46 5.52 -1.02
CA PHE A 142 33.49 6.52 0.05
C PHE A 142 32.27 6.35 0.97
N LYS A 143 32.49 6.47 2.29
CA LYS A 143 31.46 6.38 3.34
C LYS A 143 30.85 7.78 3.57
N PRO A 144 29.52 7.95 3.51
CA PRO A 144 28.85 9.09 4.12
C PRO A 144 28.23 8.67 5.46
N THR A 145 28.50 9.48 6.48
CA THR A 145 28.01 9.38 7.86
C THR A 145 26.49 9.41 7.97
N GLU A 146 25.94 8.46 8.73
CA GLU A 146 24.52 8.21 9.01
C GLU A 146 23.88 9.30 9.91
N PRO A 147 22.59 9.63 9.71
CA PRO A 147 21.76 10.22 10.75
C PRO A 147 21.20 9.11 11.66
N ASN A 148 21.49 9.21 12.95
CA ASN A 148 21.10 8.25 13.98
C ASN A 148 19.59 8.28 14.25
N PHE A 149 18.89 7.24 13.79
CA PHE A 149 17.70 6.70 14.46
C PHE A 149 18.07 5.68 15.56
N TYR A 150 19.37 5.49 15.80
CA TYR A 150 19.93 4.64 16.83
C TYR A 150 20.36 5.48 18.02
N ASP A 151 19.76 5.24 19.18
CA ASP A 151 20.46 5.51 20.43
C ASP A 151 20.69 4.18 21.14
N GLY A 152 21.95 3.91 21.43
CA GLY A 152 22.47 2.64 21.92
C GLY A 152 23.79 2.31 21.24
N ASP A 153 24.87 2.43 21.99
CA ASP A 153 26.26 2.05 21.66
C ASP A 153 26.45 0.56 21.25
N ASP A 154 25.38 -0.19 20.99
CA ASP A 154 25.36 -1.65 20.89
C ASP A 154 25.07 -2.18 19.47
N GLY A 155 24.88 -1.31 18.46
CA GLY A 155 24.75 -1.73 17.06
C GLY A 155 23.55 -2.61 16.73
N GLN A 156 22.47 -2.55 17.52
CA GLN A 156 21.22 -3.25 17.23
C GLN A 156 20.27 -2.36 16.41
N ILE A 157 19.72 -2.94 15.33
CA ILE A 157 18.70 -2.33 14.48
C ILE A 157 17.44 -2.10 15.32
N ARG A 158 17.08 -0.85 15.63
CA ARG A 158 15.82 -0.56 16.31
C ARG A 158 14.70 -0.40 15.28
N LEU A 159 13.83 -1.41 15.27
CA LEU A 159 12.54 -1.45 14.58
C LEU A 159 11.68 -0.25 15.05
N GLY A 160 10.75 0.23 14.22
CA GLY A 160 9.77 1.22 14.68
C GLY A 160 8.79 0.60 15.69
N PRO A 161 7.75 1.34 16.14
CA PRO A 161 6.93 0.88 17.25
C PRO A 161 6.28 -0.47 16.94
N LYS A 162 6.33 -1.36 17.95
CA LYS A 162 5.56 -2.59 17.97
C LYS A 162 4.07 -2.24 17.91
N ILE A 163 3.34 -3.09 17.20
CA ILE A 163 1.90 -2.96 17.01
C ILE A 163 1.22 -4.06 17.83
N ASP A 164 0.29 -3.66 18.67
CA ASP A 164 -0.48 -4.55 19.53
C ASP A 164 -1.92 -4.65 19.00
N LYS A 165 -2.57 -5.81 19.13
CA LYS A 165 -3.96 -5.97 18.69
C LYS A 165 -4.90 -5.75 19.86
N ILE A 166 -5.97 -4.98 19.65
CA ILE A 166 -7.04 -4.77 20.61
C ILE A 166 -8.38 -5.12 19.94
N TYR A 167 -9.13 -6.08 20.50
CA TYR A 167 -10.38 -6.59 19.92
C TYR A 167 -10.16 -7.35 18.57
N PRO A 168 -11.07 -8.20 18.04
CA PRO A 168 -10.70 -9.30 17.14
C PRO A 168 -10.14 -8.86 15.79
N ALA A 169 -10.03 -7.56 15.49
CA ALA A 169 -9.26 -7.03 14.35
C ALA A 169 -8.98 -5.51 14.48
N MET A 170 -8.34 -5.02 15.55
CA MET A 170 -7.74 -3.67 15.44
C MET A 170 -6.33 -3.63 15.95
N TYR A 171 -5.48 -2.87 15.26
CA TYR A 171 -4.08 -2.69 15.63
C TYR A 171 -3.79 -1.29 16.17
N THR A 172 -3.08 -1.22 17.30
CA THR A 172 -2.59 0.02 17.92
C THR A 172 -1.09 0.06 18.01
N VAL A 173 -0.55 1.27 18.08
CA VAL A 173 0.86 1.50 18.38
C VAL A 173 0.95 2.25 19.71
N SER A 174 1.91 1.83 20.53
CA SER A 174 2.26 2.49 21.79
C SER A 174 3.01 3.79 21.52
N VAL A 175 2.38 4.93 21.83
CA VAL A 175 2.94 6.28 21.63
C VAL A 175 3.08 6.99 22.97
N HIS A 176 4.24 7.60 23.20
CA HIS A 176 4.45 8.43 24.38
C HIS A 176 4.31 9.92 24.04
N LEU A 177 3.46 10.62 24.80
CA LEU A 177 3.23 12.06 24.66
C LEU A 177 3.60 12.83 25.93
N GLY A 178 4.22 14.00 25.75
CA GLY A 178 4.51 14.94 26.82
C GLY A 178 5.85 14.77 27.54
N THR A 179 6.10 15.65 28.52
CA THR A 179 7.28 15.61 29.39
C THR A 179 6.88 15.82 30.87
N PRO A 180 6.93 14.77 31.72
CA PRO A 180 7.41 13.42 31.43
C PRO A 180 6.50 12.67 30.43
N PRO A 181 7.03 11.71 29.66
CA PRO A 181 6.23 10.99 28.66
C PRO A 181 5.16 10.14 29.32
N LYS A 182 3.94 10.18 28.78
CA LYS A 182 2.82 9.32 29.14
C LYS A 182 2.44 8.43 27.96
N LEU A 183 2.18 7.16 28.22
CA LEU A 183 1.81 6.17 27.21
C LEU A 183 0.35 6.36 26.76
N PHE A 184 0.12 6.22 25.46
CA PHE A 184 -1.18 6.18 24.78
C PHE A 184 -1.16 5.10 23.71
N ASN A 185 -2.23 4.32 23.62
CA ASN A 185 -2.41 3.32 22.58
C ASN A 185 -3.24 3.89 21.44
N LEU A 186 -2.60 4.19 20.32
CA LEU A 186 -3.24 4.87 19.19
C LEU A 186 -3.47 3.90 18.05
N GLN A 187 -4.68 3.88 17.48
CA GLN A 187 -4.96 3.13 16.26
C GLN A 187 -4.11 3.70 15.12
N LEU A 188 -3.36 2.82 14.45
CA LEU A 188 -2.58 3.20 13.28
C LEU A 188 -3.50 3.26 12.06
N SER A 189 -3.75 4.44 11.49
CA SER A 189 -4.64 4.54 10.33
C SER A 189 -3.99 5.25 9.15
N THR A 190 -3.85 4.53 8.04
CA THR A 190 -3.45 5.08 6.75
C THR A 190 -4.64 5.71 5.98
N GLY A 191 -5.87 5.44 6.40
CA GLY A 191 -7.09 6.07 5.86
C GLY A 191 -7.32 7.51 6.33
N THR A 192 -6.54 8.04 7.27
CA THR A 192 -6.66 9.44 7.73
C THR A 192 -5.31 10.12 7.94
N SER A 193 -5.30 11.43 7.74
CA SER A 193 -4.15 12.30 8.05
C SER A 193 -4.25 12.94 9.44
N ASN A 194 -5.35 12.68 10.15
CA ASN A 194 -5.67 13.33 11.41
C ASN A 194 -5.22 12.50 12.61
N SER A 195 -4.35 13.05 13.45
CA SER A 195 -3.92 12.41 14.70
C SER A 195 -4.54 13.09 15.92
N TRP A 196 -5.10 12.30 16.83
CA TRP A 196 -5.80 12.82 17.99
C TRP A 196 -5.75 11.86 19.18
N VAL A 197 -5.90 12.44 20.37
CA VAL A 197 -6.02 11.71 21.64
C VAL A 197 -7.17 12.29 22.46
N THR A 198 -7.74 11.47 23.33
CA THR A 198 -8.75 11.96 24.28
C THR A 198 -8.13 12.94 25.30
N SER A 199 -8.71 14.13 25.47
CA SER A 199 -8.27 15.12 26.46
C SER A 199 -8.86 14.83 27.84
N SER A 200 -8.16 15.25 28.90
CA SER A 200 -8.71 15.27 30.26
C SER A 200 -9.86 16.25 30.44
N LYS A 201 -10.08 17.13 29.47
CA LYS A 201 -11.22 18.06 29.41
C LYS A 201 -12.44 17.44 28.70
N CYS A 202 -12.32 16.21 28.22
CA CYS A 202 -13.40 15.59 27.48
C CYS A 202 -14.64 15.33 28.35
N ILE A 203 -15.80 15.80 27.88
CA ILE A 203 -17.08 15.67 28.60
C ILE A 203 -17.92 14.47 28.12
N SER A 204 -17.57 13.86 26.99
CA SER A 204 -18.30 12.70 26.45
C SER A 204 -18.10 11.46 27.33
N PRO A 205 -19.14 10.63 27.53
CA PRO A 205 -19.03 9.42 28.36
C PRO A 205 -17.94 8.44 27.90
N SER A 206 -17.72 8.32 26.58
CA SER A 206 -16.67 7.47 25.97
C SER A 206 -15.27 7.79 26.48
N CYS A 207 -15.00 9.06 26.80
CA CYS A 207 -13.70 9.51 27.25
C CYS A 207 -13.29 8.97 28.63
N ARG A 208 -14.23 8.42 29.41
CA ARG A 208 -13.94 7.84 30.73
C ARG A 208 -13.31 6.45 30.66
N LEU A 209 -13.35 5.81 29.48
CA LEU A 209 -12.84 4.47 29.24
C LEU A 209 -11.42 4.49 28.60
N ARG A 210 -10.77 5.65 28.58
CA ARG A 210 -9.50 5.86 27.85
C ARG A 210 -8.50 6.57 28.72
N ASN A 211 -7.22 6.42 28.41
CA ASN A 211 -6.19 7.31 28.93
C ASN A 211 -6.43 8.72 28.40
N GLN A 212 -6.38 9.69 29.31
CA GLN A 212 -6.65 11.09 29.01
C GLN A 212 -5.36 11.90 28.99
N PHE A 213 -5.18 12.69 27.96
CA PHE A 213 -4.08 13.64 27.87
C PHE A 213 -4.33 14.84 28.77
N HIS A 214 -3.39 15.07 29.71
CA HIS A 214 -3.43 16.17 30.65
C HIS A 214 -2.37 17.22 30.26
N ALA A 215 -2.77 18.25 29.52
CA ALA A 215 -1.90 19.34 29.09
C ALA A 215 -1.07 19.96 30.24
N THR A 216 -1.67 20.13 31.42
CA THR A 216 -1.00 20.71 32.60
C THR A 216 0.06 19.80 33.23
N ALA A 217 0.08 18.52 32.90
CA ALA A 217 1.05 17.56 33.40
C ALA A 217 2.32 17.46 32.52
N SER A 218 2.34 18.15 31.37
CA SER A 218 3.48 18.16 30.45
C SER A 218 4.18 19.52 30.44
N SER A 219 5.47 19.52 30.72
CA SER A 219 6.32 20.71 30.68
C SER A 219 6.65 21.18 29.25
N THR A 220 6.42 20.35 28.23
CA THR A 220 6.68 20.66 26.82
C THR A 220 5.43 21.00 26.02
N TYR A 221 4.26 20.93 26.66
CA TYR A 221 2.98 21.26 26.04
C TYR A 221 2.92 22.72 25.59
N LYS A 222 2.39 22.93 24.39
CA LYS A 222 2.02 24.25 23.86
C LYS A 222 0.62 24.19 23.24
N SER A 223 -0.27 25.02 23.76
CA SER A 223 -1.59 25.23 23.18
C SER A 223 -1.48 25.95 21.84
N ASN A 224 -2.26 25.51 20.85
CA ASN A 224 -2.43 26.24 19.59
C ASN A 224 -3.81 26.94 19.53
N GLU A 225 -4.68 26.75 20.53
CA GLU A 225 -6.05 27.31 20.70
C GLU A 225 -7.01 27.17 19.49
N THR A 226 -6.53 26.56 18.41
CA THR A 226 -7.26 26.33 17.17
C THR A 226 -8.20 25.17 17.38
N ILE A 227 -9.47 25.36 17.04
CA ILE A 227 -10.49 24.31 17.12
C ILE A 227 -10.24 23.31 15.99
N ALA A 228 -10.21 22.03 16.34
CA ALA A 228 -10.17 20.92 15.39
C ALA A 228 -11.55 20.27 15.33
N ILE A 229 -12.10 20.15 14.12
CA ILE A 229 -13.29 19.34 13.86
C ILE A 229 -12.84 18.23 12.92
N ILE A 230 -12.68 17.03 13.46
CA ILE A 230 -12.22 15.88 12.69
C ILE A 230 -13.46 15.14 12.18
N PRO A 231 -13.65 15.03 10.86
CA PRO A 231 -14.65 14.14 10.32
C PRO A 231 -14.21 12.69 10.56
N THR A 232 -15.09 11.85 11.09
CA THR A 232 -14.92 10.40 10.89
C THR A 232 -15.48 10.02 9.53
N ILE A 233 -14.93 8.99 8.92
CA ILE A 233 -15.47 8.50 7.65
C ILE A 233 -16.92 8.07 7.90
N PRO A 234 -17.90 8.63 7.17
CA PRO A 234 -19.30 8.30 7.39
C PRO A 234 -19.57 6.90 6.85
N TYR A 235 -19.63 5.91 7.74
CA TYR A 235 -20.09 4.58 7.38
C TYR A 235 -21.48 4.33 7.95
N ARG A 236 -22.41 4.00 7.08
CA ARG A 236 -23.75 3.60 7.53
C ARG A 236 -23.72 2.11 7.85
N ILE A 237 -23.54 1.75 9.11
CA ILE A 237 -23.77 0.39 9.61
C ILE A 237 -25.09 0.41 10.38
N GLY A 238 -26.21 0.02 9.76
CA GLY A 238 -27.50 0.00 10.47
C GLY A 238 -28.76 0.22 9.60
N ASP A 239 -29.91 -0.13 10.16
CA ASP A 239 -31.22 -0.29 9.48
C ASP A 239 -31.98 1.05 9.31
N THR A 240 -31.53 2.16 9.92
CA THR A 240 -32.30 3.42 9.86
C THR A 240 -31.59 4.53 9.09
N SER A 241 -32.37 5.41 8.46
CA SER A 241 -31.87 6.63 7.80
C SER A 241 -31.32 7.67 8.79
N SER A 242 -31.43 7.39 10.10
CA SER A 242 -30.92 8.19 11.21
C SER A 242 -29.58 7.72 11.77
N GLU A 243 -29.10 6.52 11.40
CA GLU A 243 -27.79 5.97 11.81
C GLU A 243 -26.70 6.30 10.77
N TYR A 244 -26.60 7.59 10.45
CA TYR A 244 -25.42 8.11 9.77
C TYR A 244 -24.32 8.23 10.82
N TYR A 245 -23.31 7.34 10.82
CA TYR A 245 -22.14 7.52 11.68
C TYR A 245 -21.29 8.67 11.16
N SER A 246 -21.74 9.90 11.36
CA SER A 246 -20.85 11.05 11.40
C SER A 246 -20.50 11.34 12.84
N ALA A 247 -19.66 10.49 13.44
CA ALA A 247 -19.01 10.91 14.66
C ALA A 247 -18.18 12.16 14.32
N ARG A 248 -18.41 13.24 15.04
CA ARG A 248 -17.63 14.46 14.93
C ARG A 248 -16.82 14.55 16.20
N LEU A 249 -15.50 14.49 16.04
CA LEU A 249 -14.59 14.72 17.13
C LEU A 249 -14.29 16.22 17.13
N LEU A 250 -14.67 16.87 18.23
CA LEU A 250 -14.38 18.26 18.49
C LEU A 250 -13.24 18.33 19.51
N GLY A 251 -12.20 19.04 19.14
CA GLY A 251 -11.01 19.19 19.95
C GLY A 251 -10.33 20.54 19.77
N SER A 252 -9.16 20.65 20.36
CA SER A 252 -8.23 21.77 20.13
C SER A 252 -6.86 21.25 19.73
N ILE A 253 -6.18 21.96 18.86
CA ILE A 253 -4.82 21.61 18.45
C ILE A 253 -3.84 21.81 19.61
N ALA A 254 -3.09 20.76 19.87
CA ALA A 254 -2.00 20.69 20.84
C ALA A 254 -0.68 20.46 20.11
N ASN A 255 0.38 21.04 20.65
CA ASN A 255 1.76 20.71 20.27
C ASN A 255 2.44 20.13 21.51
N ASP A 256 3.00 18.94 21.40
CA ASP A 256 3.84 18.39 22.46
C ASP A 256 4.90 17.45 21.87
N LYS A 257 5.80 16.94 22.72
CA LYS A 257 6.78 15.93 22.34
C LYS A 257 6.10 14.57 22.18
N VAL A 258 6.39 13.92 21.07
CA VAL A 258 6.03 12.53 20.76
C VAL A 258 7.29 11.66 20.73
N SER A 259 7.15 10.40 21.17
CA SER A 259 8.20 9.40 21.13
C SER A 259 7.62 7.98 21.08
N PHE A 260 8.43 7.01 20.66
CA PHE A 260 8.05 5.60 20.60
C PHE A 260 8.98 4.78 21.51
N GLY A 261 8.40 3.83 22.27
CA GLY A 261 9.15 3.00 23.21
C GLY A 261 10.01 3.81 24.20
N PHE A 262 11.14 3.24 24.61
CA PHE A 262 12.15 3.90 25.44
C PHE A 262 13.22 4.65 24.63
N SER A 263 12.91 5.03 23.38
CA SER A 263 13.86 5.79 22.56
C SER A 263 14.16 7.16 23.17
N SER A 264 15.42 7.60 23.04
CA SER A 264 15.80 8.98 23.37
C SER A 264 15.27 9.99 22.35
N TRP A 265 14.86 9.50 21.17
CA TRP A 265 14.20 10.28 20.14
C TRP A 265 12.89 10.87 20.67
N ARG A 266 12.79 12.20 20.61
CA ARG A 266 11.57 12.94 20.99
C ARG A 266 11.43 14.16 20.12
N GLU A 267 10.33 14.24 19.38
CA GLU A 267 10.10 15.32 18.44
C GLU A 267 8.81 16.07 18.73
N SER A 268 8.76 17.36 18.37
CA SER A 268 7.53 18.13 18.53
C SER A 268 6.57 17.83 17.39
N TYR A 269 5.37 17.39 17.75
CA TYR A 269 4.29 17.03 16.82
C TYR A 269 2.97 17.72 17.19
N GLN A 270 2.16 18.00 16.17
CA GLN A 270 0.82 18.56 16.31
C GLN A 270 -0.24 17.48 16.24
N PHE A 271 -1.13 17.45 17.23
CA PHE A 271 -2.27 16.54 17.29
C PHE A 271 -3.47 17.27 17.88
N ALA A 272 -4.67 16.70 17.77
CA ALA A 272 -5.83 17.24 18.46
C ALA A 272 -6.08 16.57 19.81
N GLU A 273 -6.34 17.39 20.81
CA GLU A 273 -6.92 16.99 22.09
C GLU A 273 -8.44 17.02 21.99
N ILE A 274 -9.09 15.85 21.97
CA ILE A 274 -10.54 15.75 21.82
C ILE A 274 -11.23 16.08 23.14
N ILE A 275 -12.13 17.06 23.11
CA ILE A 275 -12.92 17.52 24.26
C ILE A 275 -14.38 17.10 24.18
N TYR A 276 -14.83 16.69 23.00
CA TYR A 276 -16.20 16.24 22.77
C TYR A 276 -16.28 15.33 21.55
N GLU A 277 -17.12 14.30 21.64
CA GLU A 277 -17.40 13.34 20.58
C GLU A 277 -18.92 13.27 20.40
N THR A 278 -19.44 13.62 19.21
CA THR A 278 -20.87 13.40 18.88
C THR A 278 -21.08 11.93 18.54
N ASP A 279 -22.16 11.36 19.06
CA ASP A 279 -22.55 9.96 18.86
C ASP A 279 -21.50 8.92 19.26
N GLY A 280 -20.39 9.35 19.88
CA GLY A 280 -19.25 8.52 20.25
C GLY A 280 -18.69 7.73 19.07
N LEU A 281 -17.58 7.06 19.28
CA LEU A 281 -17.37 5.78 18.62
C LEU A 281 -18.39 4.76 19.20
N LYS A 282 -19.72 5.04 19.14
CA LYS A 282 -20.76 4.12 19.61
C LYS A 282 -21.02 3.06 18.55
N SER A 283 -20.12 2.11 18.40
CA SER A 283 -20.51 0.71 18.23
C SER A 283 -19.26 -0.15 18.30
N GLU A 284 -19.36 -1.26 19.02
CA GLU A 284 -18.39 -2.37 19.10
C GLU A 284 -17.22 -2.23 20.09
N LEU A 285 -16.85 -1.03 20.56
CA LEU A 285 -15.74 -0.83 21.52
C LEU A 285 -16.10 -0.94 23.01
N TRP A 286 -17.31 -1.39 23.34
CA TRP A 286 -17.92 -1.19 24.67
C TRP A 286 -17.19 -1.83 25.87
N ASP A 287 -16.18 -2.67 25.65
CA ASP A 287 -15.54 -3.44 26.72
C ASP A 287 -14.01 -3.29 26.83
N ASN A 288 -13.35 -2.34 26.12
CA ASN A 288 -11.88 -2.31 26.11
C ASN A 288 -11.24 -0.94 26.39
N ASP A 289 -10.50 -0.87 27.51
CA ASP A 289 -9.78 0.29 28.05
C ASP A 289 -8.49 0.68 27.28
N ASN A 290 -8.27 0.09 26.09
CA ASN A 290 -6.95 0.10 25.44
C ASN A 290 -6.86 0.89 24.11
N LEU A 291 -7.88 1.67 23.73
CA LEU A 291 -7.82 2.59 22.57
C LEU A 291 -7.94 4.04 23.02
N ASP A 292 -6.86 4.80 22.92
CA ASP A 292 -6.79 6.16 23.46
C ASP A 292 -6.94 7.26 22.39
N GLY A 293 -6.81 6.88 21.12
CA GLY A 293 -6.89 7.80 19.98
C GLY A 293 -6.46 7.19 18.66
N VAL A 294 -6.13 8.04 17.69
CA VAL A 294 -5.70 7.65 16.34
C VAL A 294 -4.40 8.34 15.99
N LEU A 295 -3.49 7.59 15.37
CA LEU A 295 -2.28 8.07 14.72
C LEU A 295 -2.52 8.05 13.20
N GLY A 296 -2.77 9.23 12.62
CA GLY A 296 -3.02 9.39 11.20
C GLY A 296 -1.74 9.34 10.38
N MET A 297 -1.67 8.39 9.45
CA MET A 297 -0.53 8.10 8.58
C MET A 297 -0.75 8.53 7.12
N GLY A 298 -1.86 9.21 6.84
CA GLY A 298 -2.06 9.95 5.60
C GLY A 298 -1.12 11.17 5.48
N TYR A 299 -1.30 11.93 4.41
CA TYR A 299 -0.44 13.05 4.05
C TYR A 299 -1.18 14.29 3.53
N ASP A 300 -2.46 14.44 3.89
CA ASP A 300 -3.28 15.61 3.55
C ASP A 300 -2.71 16.88 4.18
N PRO A 301 -2.19 17.85 3.39
CA PRO A 301 -1.70 19.10 3.95
C PRO A 301 -2.81 19.95 4.61
N ASN A 302 -4.09 19.63 4.37
CA ASN A 302 -5.25 20.32 4.93
C ASN A 302 -5.93 19.56 6.08
N ALA A 303 -5.25 18.55 6.64
CA ALA A 303 -5.79 17.80 7.77
C ALA A 303 -6.22 18.72 8.92
N ALA A 304 -7.38 18.43 9.52
CA ALA A 304 -7.98 19.20 10.60
C ALA A 304 -7.09 19.26 11.86
N THR A 305 -6.17 18.30 12.03
CA THR A 305 -5.23 18.25 13.17
C THR A 305 -3.89 18.97 12.92
N GLY A 306 -3.76 19.68 11.81
CA GLY A 306 -2.50 20.30 11.39
C GLY A 306 -1.66 19.34 10.53
N TYR A 307 -0.35 19.60 10.46
CA TYR A 307 0.52 18.87 9.53
C TYR A 307 0.58 17.35 9.86
N PRO A 308 0.35 16.44 8.90
CA PRO A 308 0.21 15.01 9.19
C PRO A 308 1.47 14.37 9.77
N PHE A 309 1.30 13.26 10.49
CA PHE A 309 2.36 12.61 11.25
C PHE A 309 3.56 12.26 10.37
N PHE A 310 3.38 11.37 9.41
CA PHE A 310 4.50 10.86 8.61
C PHE A 310 5.24 11.96 7.80
N PRO A 311 4.56 12.85 7.07
CA PRO A 311 5.20 14.01 6.42
C PRO A 311 5.99 14.91 7.38
N SER A 312 5.52 15.10 8.62
CA SER A 312 6.19 15.97 9.59
C SER A 312 7.60 15.50 9.94
N PHE A 313 7.85 14.18 9.92
CA PHE A 313 9.17 13.59 10.20
C PHE A 313 10.00 13.40 8.93
N ALA A 314 9.35 13.09 7.80
CA ALA A 314 10.03 12.98 6.51
C ALA A 314 10.71 14.31 6.14
N ILE A 315 9.98 15.42 6.20
CA ILE A 315 10.51 16.72 5.74
C ILE A 315 11.58 17.30 6.67
N ARG A 316 11.54 16.94 7.96
CA ARG A 316 12.54 17.37 8.94
C ARG A 316 13.87 16.60 8.83
N GLN A 317 14.03 15.73 7.83
CA GLN A 317 15.17 14.81 7.68
C GLN A 317 15.38 13.96 8.94
N ALA A 318 14.31 13.74 9.72
CA ALA A 318 14.40 12.82 10.84
C ALA A 318 14.64 11.41 10.31
N LEU A 319 13.94 11.05 9.22
CA LEU A 319 13.96 9.71 8.61
C LEU A 319 15.04 9.55 7.53
N VAL A 320 15.61 8.35 7.44
CA VAL A 320 16.59 7.97 6.40
C VAL A 320 15.93 7.93 5.03
N GLU A 321 14.77 7.29 4.93
CA GLU A 321 13.93 7.26 3.74
C GLU A 321 12.54 7.84 4.04
N HIS A 322 11.87 8.42 3.04
CA HIS A 322 10.50 8.90 3.19
C HIS A 322 9.49 7.78 2.90
N ILE A 323 9.79 6.59 3.42
CA ILE A 323 8.99 5.38 3.30
C ILE A 323 8.67 4.85 4.70
N PHE A 324 7.46 4.33 4.88
CA PHE A 324 7.14 3.50 6.03
C PHE A 324 6.57 2.15 5.58
N GLY A 325 6.76 1.12 6.39
CA GLY A 325 6.23 -0.21 6.17
C GLY A 325 5.35 -0.66 7.33
N VAL A 326 4.38 -1.52 7.07
CA VAL A 326 3.52 -2.10 8.09
C VAL A 326 3.47 -3.62 7.89
N TYR A 327 3.92 -4.34 8.91
CA TYR A 327 3.76 -5.78 9.03
C TYR A 327 2.70 -6.07 10.08
N LEU A 328 1.68 -6.83 9.73
CA LEU A 328 0.66 -7.32 10.66
C LEU A 328 0.75 -8.85 10.72
N ARG A 329 0.80 -9.40 11.93
CA ARG A 329 0.89 -10.85 12.13
C ARG A 329 -0.44 -11.51 11.79
N LYS A 330 -0.37 -12.68 11.14
CA LYS A 330 -1.54 -13.55 10.90
C LYS A 330 -2.13 -14.03 12.23
N GLU A 331 -3.45 -14.22 12.27
CA GLU A 331 -4.12 -14.88 13.40
C GLU A 331 -3.88 -16.39 13.35
N GLU A 332 -3.44 -16.98 14.47
CA GLU A 332 -3.34 -18.43 14.64
C GLU A 332 -4.55 -18.94 15.44
N GLY A 333 -5.23 -19.97 14.92
CA GLY A 333 -6.28 -20.71 15.65
C GLY A 333 -7.51 -19.90 16.08
N ASP A 334 -8.15 -20.35 17.15
CA ASP A 334 -9.45 -20.00 17.74
C ASP A 334 -9.58 -18.53 18.22
N GLY A 335 -8.78 -17.62 17.67
CA GLY A 335 -8.58 -16.26 18.21
C GLY A 335 -7.67 -16.23 19.44
N GLN A 336 -6.94 -17.32 19.74
CA GLN A 336 -5.94 -17.32 20.81
C GLN A 336 -4.63 -16.71 20.32
N ILE A 337 -4.25 -15.64 21.01
CA ILE A 337 -3.06 -14.83 20.74
C ILE A 337 -1.93 -15.38 21.62
N GLU A 338 -1.03 -16.18 21.06
CA GLU A 338 0.28 -16.44 21.69
C GLU A 338 1.31 -15.44 21.16
N GLY A 339 1.85 -14.58 22.04
CA GLY A 339 2.87 -13.58 21.75
C GLY A 339 2.52 -12.17 22.26
N THR A 340 3.53 -11.37 22.60
CA THR A 340 3.32 -10.03 23.19
C THR A 340 3.04 -8.93 22.17
N HIS A 341 3.45 -9.09 20.90
CA HIS A 341 3.27 -8.09 19.83
C HIS A 341 2.79 -8.74 18.53
N GLN A 342 1.93 -8.04 17.80
CA GLN A 342 1.15 -8.60 16.68
C GLN A 342 1.34 -7.82 15.36
N GLY A 343 2.33 -6.94 15.31
CA GLY A 343 2.78 -6.27 14.10
C GLY A 343 3.93 -5.31 14.39
N ILE A 344 4.46 -4.69 13.34
CA ILE A 344 5.56 -3.72 13.43
C ILE A 344 5.31 -2.61 12.41
N LEU A 345 5.42 -1.36 12.88
CA LEU A 345 5.51 -0.18 12.02
C LEU A 345 6.98 0.14 11.79
N PHE A 346 7.41 0.22 10.54
CA PHE A 346 8.75 0.64 10.15
C PHE A 346 8.70 2.09 9.70
N LEU A 347 9.43 2.99 10.36
CA LEU A 347 9.56 4.38 9.92
C LEU A 347 10.95 4.58 9.33
N GLY A 348 11.03 5.12 8.12
CA GLY A 348 12.30 5.48 7.51
C GLY A 348 12.92 4.41 6.62
N GLY A 349 12.17 3.36 6.29
CA GLY A 349 12.60 2.25 5.46
C GLY A 349 11.68 1.03 5.55
N ILE A 350 12.05 -0.01 4.81
CA ILE A 350 11.38 -1.32 4.77
C ILE A 350 12.41 -2.43 4.95
N TYR A 351 11.98 -3.57 5.49
CA TYR A 351 12.89 -4.60 5.98
C TYR A 351 12.58 -5.94 5.31
N PRO A 352 13.45 -6.43 4.39
CA PRO A 352 13.20 -7.62 3.57
C PRO A 352 12.89 -8.91 4.33
N GLN A 353 13.26 -9.02 5.60
CA GLN A 353 12.91 -10.20 6.40
C GLN A 353 11.41 -10.31 6.68
N TYR A 354 10.63 -9.23 6.54
CA TYR A 354 9.18 -9.19 6.83
C TYR A 354 8.29 -9.47 5.61
N TYR A 355 8.88 -9.70 4.44
CA TYR A 355 8.12 -10.04 3.23
C TYR A 355 8.88 -11.00 2.32
N VAL A 356 8.15 -11.68 1.44
CA VAL A 356 8.68 -12.62 0.47
C VAL A 356 8.47 -12.08 -0.94
N GLY A 357 9.51 -12.15 -1.77
CA GLY A 357 9.48 -11.66 -3.15
C GLY A 357 9.70 -10.16 -3.26
N ASP A 358 9.42 -9.62 -4.44
CA ASP A 358 9.52 -8.19 -4.73
C ASP A 358 8.23 -7.46 -4.33
N ILE A 359 8.37 -6.21 -3.90
CA ILE A 359 7.23 -5.33 -3.63
C ILE A 359 6.63 -4.85 -4.95
N GLN A 360 5.35 -5.15 -5.16
CA GLN A 360 4.56 -4.62 -6.26
C GLN A 360 4.01 -3.25 -5.90
N TRP A 361 4.39 -2.24 -6.67
CA TRP A 361 4.11 -0.84 -6.38
C TRP A 361 2.96 -0.31 -7.24
N HIS A 362 1.98 0.28 -6.56
CA HIS A 362 0.79 0.90 -7.13
C HIS A 362 0.86 2.42 -6.98
N PRO A 363 0.76 3.20 -8.06
CA PRO A 363 0.72 4.65 -7.96
C PRO A 363 -0.54 5.09 -7.21
N VAL A 364 -0.40 6.13 -6.37
CA VAL A 364 -1.56 6.73 -5.73
C VAL A 364 -2.36 7.52 -6.75
N THR A 365 -3.65 7.23 -6.86
CA THR A 365 -4.52 7.79 -7.91
C THR A 365 -5.11 9.15 -7.56
N ARG A 366 -5.23 9.49 -6.27
CA ARG A 366 -5.81 10.75 -5.78
C ARG A 366 -4.93 11.44 -4.75
N ASP A 367 -3.73 11.83 -5.19
CA ASP A 367 -2.68 12.41 -4.34
C ASP A 367 -3.10 13.68 -3.59
N TRP A 368 -3.99 14.49 -4.14
CA TRP A 368 -4.45 15.76 -3.55
C TRP A 368 -5.32 15.58 -2.29
N ILE A 369 -5.91 14.41 -2.06
CA ILE A 369 -6.73 14.13 -0.87
C ILE A 369 -5.85 13.79 0.33
N GLY A 370 -4.63 13.28 0.10
CA GLY A 370 -3.76 12.86 1.18
C GLY A 370 -4.07 11.48 1.77
N GLU A 371 -4.88 10.69 1.07
CA GLU A 371 -5.18 9.30 1.40
C GLU A 371 -4.34 8.34 0.54
N TRP A 372 -4.06 7.15 1.06
CA TRP A 372 -3.37 6.09 0.34
C TRP A 372 -4.37 5.31 -0.51
N THR A 373 -4.67 5.88 -1.67
CA THR A 373 -5.68 5.36 -2.63
C THR A 373 -5.00 4.76 -3.85
N ILE A 374 -5.46 3.60 -4.29
CA ILE A 374 -4.95 2.95 -5.50
C ILE A 374 -6.11 2.51 -6.40
N GLU A 375 -5.82 2.31 -7.69
CA GLU A 375 -6.81 1.82 -8.65
C GLU A 375 -7.26 0.40 -8.29
N LEU A 376 -8.58 0.19 -8.19
CA LEU A 376 -9.18 -1.12 -8.06
C LEU A 376 -9.83 -1.47 -9.39
N THR A 377 -9.30 -2.47 -10.08
CA THR A 377 -9.70 -2.84 -11.44
C THR A 377 -10.75 -3.95 -11.43
N ALA A 378 -10.61 -4.92 -10.52
CA ALA A 378 -11.59 -5.97 -10.39
C ALA A 378 -11.50 -6.69 -9.04
N PHE A 379 -12.55 -7.41 -8.69
CA PHE A 379 -12.46 -8.51 -7.75
C PHE A 379 -13.39 -9.64 -8.16
N SER A 380 -13.10 -10.86 -7.71
CA SER A 380 -13.91 -12.02 -8.01
C SER A 380 -13.96 -13.00 -6.85
N LEU A 381 -15.08 -13.72 -6.78
CA LEU A 381 -15.23 -14.90 -5.94
C LEU A 381 -15.99 -15.95 -6.74
N LYS A 382 -15.38 -17.13 -6.88
CA LYS A 382 -15.92 -18.29 -7.61
C LYS A 382 -16.22 -18.00 -9.08
N ARG A 383 -17.46 -17.63 -9.43
CA ARG A 383 -17.91 -17.37 -10.81
C ARG A 383 -18.35 -15.93 -11.04
N GLU A 384 -18.42 -15.13 -9.98
CA GLU A 384 -18.76 -13.71 -10.12
C GLU A 384 -17.48 -12.91 -10.11
N ALA A 385 -17.28 -12.14 -11.18
CA ALA A 385 -16.24 -11.15 -11.28
C ALA A 385 -16.91 -9.79 -11.47
N PHE A 386 -16.42 -8.81 -10.75
CA PHE A 386 -16.83 -7.43 -10.87
C PHE A 386 -15.66 -6.66 -11.47
N GLU A 387 -15.86 -6.14 -12.68
CA GLU A 387 -15.00 -5.10 -13.22
C GLU A 387 -15.35 -3.79 -12.52
N ILE A 388 -14.33 -3.09 -12.05
CA ILE A 388 -14.44 -1.91 -11.21
C ILE A 388 -13.72 -0.77 -11.90
N ASP A 389 -14.42 0.35 -12.01
CA ASP A 389 -13.82 1.64 -12.35
C ASP A 389 -13.91 2.49 -11.08
N GLY A 390 -12.82 2.52 -10.31
CA GLY A 390 -12.78 3.23 -9.04
C GLY A 390 -11.51 2.98 -8.25
N ASN A 391 -11.47 3.57 -7.07
CA ASN A 391 -10.30 3.55 -6.21
C ASN A 391 -10.61 2.85 -4.88
N ALA A 392 -9.59 2.16 -4.37
CA ALA A 392 -9.59 1.57 -3.04
C ALA A 392 -8.72 2.39 -2.10
N ILE A 393 -9.20 2.65 -0.88
CA ILE A 393 -8.35 3.14 0.22
C ILE A 393 -7.68 1.93 0.86
N ILE A 394 -6.37 2.02 1.07
CA ILE A 394 -5.60 1.03 1.83
C ILE A 394 -5.47 1.53 3.26
N ASP A 395 -6.20 0.93 4.21
CA ASP A 395 -6.39 1.48 5.55
C ASP A 395 -6.03 0.50 6.68
N THR A 396 -4.87 0.70 7.31
CA THR A 396 -4.46 -0.05 8.50
C THR A 396 -5.37 0.17 9.70
N GLY A 397 -6.20 1.21 9.69
CA GLY A 397 -7.15 1.53 10.76
C GLY A 397 -8.55 0.96 10.51
N PHE A 398 -8.73 0.14 9.48
CA PHE A 398 -10.01 -0.45 9.14
C PHE A 398 -9.97 -1.98 9.28
N PRO A 399 -10.80 -2.62 10.11
CA PRO A 399 -10.76 -4.06 10.34
C PRO A 399 -11.08 -4.94 9.12
N TYR A 400 -11.95 -4.45 8.23
CA TYR A 400 -12.65 -5.26 7.23
C TYR A 400 -12.13 -5.02 5.80
N ILE A 401 -12.69 -5.75 4.84
CA ILE A 401 -12.73 -5.33 3.44
C ILE A 401 -14.11 -4.76 3.19
N ALA A 402 -14.20 -3.48 2.84
CA ALA A 402 -15.48 -2.88 2.52
C ALA A 402 -15.64 -2.73 1.01
N LEU A 403 -16.78 -3.21 0.50
CA LEU A 403 -17.23 -3.04 -0.87
C LEU A 403 -18.56 -2.30 -0.88
N THR A 404 -19.07 -1.92 -2.06
CA THR A 404 -20.44 -1.40 -2.13
C THR A 404 -21.42 -2.44 -1.59
N ARG A 405 -22.53 -2.00 -0.97
CA ARG A 405 -23.55 -2.91 -0.42
C ARG A 405 -23.98 -4.01 -1.39
N TYR A 406 -24.21 -3.64 -2.65
CA TYR A 406 -24.59 -4.59 -3.70
C TYR A 406 -23.51 -5.66 -3.91
N GLN A 407 -22.26 -5.25 -4.06
CA GLN A 407 -21.15 -6.18 -4.29
C GLN A 407 -20.90 -7.09 -3.08
N ALA A 408 -20.92 -6.52 -1.87
CA ALA A 408 -20.77 -7.29 -0.64
C ALA A 408 -21.91 -8.30 -0.48
N GLU A 409 -23.16 -7.94 -0.77
CA GLU A 409 -24.30 -8.85 -0.72
C GLU A 409 -24.12 -10.05 -1.67
N MET A 410 -23.72 -9.78 -2.92
CA MET A 410 -23.48 -10.82 -3.92
C MET A 410 -22.36 -11.78 -3.50
N ILE A 411 -21.21 -11.24 -3.06
CA ILE A 411 -20.09 -12.04 -2.55
C ILE A 411 -20.53 -12.88 -1.33
N ASN A 412 -21.22 -12.26 -0.36
CA ASN A 412 -21.61 -12.93 0.88
C ASN A 412 -22.64 -14.04 0.64
N ALA A 413 -23.55 -13.88 -0.32
CA ALA A 413 -24.50 -14.93 -0.69
C ALA A 413 -23.79 -16.21 -1.17
N GLN A 414 -22.64 -16.09 -1.83
CA GLN A 414 -21.89 -17.24 -2.34
C GLN A 414 -21.15 -18.05 -1.27
N ILE A 415 -20.81 -17.41 -0.14
CA ILE A 415 -20.14 -18.06 1.01
C ILE A 415 -21.15 -18.59 2.05
N GLY A 416 -22.44 -18.50 1.75
CA GLY A 416 -23.53 -18.85 2.68
C GLY A 416 -23.76 -17.81 3.78
N GLY A 417 -23.30 -16.58 3.53
CA GLY A 417 -23.48 -15.45 4.41
C GLY A 417 -24.89 -14.88 4.38
N VAL A 418 -25.36 -14.41 5.52
CA VAL A 418 -26.65 -13.71 5.66
C VAL A 418 -26.41 -12.45 6.49
N GLU A 419 -27.00 -11.34 6.04
CA GLU A 419 -26.86 -10.05 6.70
C GLU A 419 -27.33 -10.12 8.17
N THR A 420 -26.59 -9.51 9.11
CA THR A 420 -26.84 -9.58 10.56
C THR A 420 -28.17 -8.92 10.94
N SER A 421 -28.48 -7.81 10.30
CA SER A 421 -29.76 -7.12 10.32
C SER A 421 -29.91 -6.37 9.00
N LYS A 422 -31.16 -6.09 8.60
CA LYS A 422 -31.44 -5.43 7.33
C LYS A 422 -30.66 -4.11 7.23
N GLY A 423 -29.86 -3.94 6.18
CA GLY A 423 -29.09 -2.72 5.97
C GLY A 423 -27.89 -2.53 6.89
N SER A 424 -27.50 -3.52 7.70
CA SER A 424 -26.27 -3.43 8.49
C SER A 424 -25.01 -3.43 7.62
N GLY A 425 -25.04 -4.10 6.46
CA GLY A 425 -23.85 -4.37 5.66
C GLY A 425 -22.89 -5.38 6.28
N MET A 426 -23.26 -6.00 7.41
CA MET A 426 -22.45 -6.99 8.11
C MET A 426 -23.06 -8.36 7.90
N TYR A 427 -22.24 -9.40 7.69
CA TYR A 427 -22.72 -10.73 7.35
C TYR A 427 -22.17 -11.79 8.30
N GLU A 428 -23.02 -12.70 8.72
CA GLU A 428 -22.66 -13.91 9.46
C GLU A 428 -22.77 -15.12 8.53
N LEU A 429 -22.04 -16.20 8.81
CA LEU A 429 -22.11 -17.49 8.11
C LEU A 429 -21.81 -18.66 9.07
N PRO A 430 -22.26 -19.90 8.79
CA PRO A 430 -21.83 -21.06 9.56
C PRO A 430 -20.31 -21.26 9.44
N CYS A 431 -19.59 -21.39 10.56
CA CYS A 431 -18.14 -21.65 10.52
C CYS A 431 -17.79 -22.96 9.79
N SER A 432 -18.72 -23.92 9.74
CA SER A 432 -18.57 -25.15 8.97
C SER A 432 -18.39 -24.93 7.46
N ASN A 433 -18.72 -23.74 6.94
CA ASN A 433 -18.52 -23.42 5.53
C ASN A 433 -17.05 -23.13 5.20
N ILE A 434 -16.23 -22.69 6.17
CA ILE A 434 -14.85 -22.22 5.97
C ILE A 434 -14.01 -23.16 5.08
N PRO A 435 -13.97 -24.49 5.30
CA PRO A 435 -13.15 -25.39 4.49
C PRO A 435 -13.56 -25.50 3.01
N THR A 436 -14.74 -24.98 2.66
CA THR A 436 -15.31 -25.05 1.30
C THR A 436 -15.37 -23.70 0.59
N LEU A 437 -14.88 -22.65 1.25
CA LEU A 437 -14.89 -21.29 0.72
C LEU A 437 -13.85 -21.14 -0.40
N PHE A 438 -14.21 -20.37 -1.43
CA PHE A 438 -13.34 -20.09 -2.57
C PHE A 438 -12.33 -19.00 -2.24
N GLU A 439 -11.29 -18.86 -3.05
CA GLU A 439 -10.40 -17.70 -2.95
C GLU A 439 -11.15 -16.43 -3.37
N PHE A 440 -10.94 -15.36 -2.61
CA PHE A 440 -11.33 -14.01 -2.98
C PHE A 440 -10.15 -13.35 -3.69
N ILE A 441 -10.34 -13.02 -4.98
CA ILE A 441 -9.29 -12.50 -5.85
C ILE A 441 -9.55 -11.02 -6.08
N VAL A 442 -8.51 -10.20 -6.03
CA VAL A 442 -8.56 -8.74 -6.19
C VAL A 442 -7.48 -8.31 -7.16
N LEU A 443 -7.80 -7.39 -8.05
CA LEU A 443 -6.87 -6.79 -8.99
C LEU A 443 -6.71 -5.30 -8.70
N PHE A 444 -5.50 -4.89 -8.37
CA PHE A 444 -5.09 -3.50 -8.34
C PHE A 444 -4.24 -3.22 -9.58
N GLY A 445 -4.78 -2.45 -10.53
CA GLY A 445 -4.22 -2.37 -11.88
C GLY A 445 -4.15 -3.77 -12.52
N GLU A 446 -2.94 -4.19 -12.91
CA GLU A 446 -2.68 -5.50 -13.52
C GLU A 446 -2.26 -6.58 -12.51
N GLU A 447 -2.05 -6.21 -11.23
CA GLU A 447 -1.53 -7.12 -10.21
C GLU A 447 -2.64 -7.82 -9.44
N GLU A 448 -2.52 -9.14 -9.32
CA GLU A 448 -3.50 -10.01 -8.67
C GLU A 448 -3.10 -10.36 -7.23
N TYR A 449 -4.06 -10.25 -6.31
CA TYR A 449 -3.95 -10.61 -4.91
C TYR A 449 -5.08 -11.57 -4.53
N GLN A 450 -4.80 -12.53 -3.66
CA GLN A 450 -5.72 -13.61 -3.34
C GLN A 450 -5.82 -13.81 -1.82
N LEU A 451 -7.03 -13.95 -1.30
CA LEU A 451 -7.30 -14.35 0.08
C LEU A 451 -7.99 -15.72 0.08
N GLU A 452 -7.46 -16.65 0.86
CA GLU A 452 -8.08 -17.96 1.06
C GLU A 452 -9.34 -17.84 1.93
N GLY A 453 -10.21 -18.85 1.84
CA GLY A 453 -11.49 -18.90 2.56
C GLY A 453 -11.43 -18.56 4.04
N HIS A 454 -10.38 -19.01 4.73
CA HIS A 454 -10.20 -18.79 6.16
C HIS A 454 -9.63 -17.40 6.50
N GLU A 455 -9.10 -16.67 5.52
CA GLU A 455 -8.42 -15.38 5.72
C GLU A 455 -9.40 -14.20 5.71
N TYR A 456 -10.56 -14.34 5.06
CA TYR A 456 -11.63 -13.34 5.03
C TYR A 456 -12.84 -13.69 5.92
N VAL A 457 -12.64 -14.52 6.94
CA VAL A 457 -13.69 -14.90 7.90
C VAL A 457 -13.16 -14.80 9.34
N PHE A 458 -13.92 -14.13 10.21
CA PHE A 458 -13.65 -14.05 11.65
C PHE A 458 -14.47 -15.11 12.41
N HIS A 459 -13.85 -15.74 13.41
CA HIS A 459 -14.58 -16.60 14.34
C HIS A 459 -15.38 -15.75 15.33
N SER A 460 -16.70 -15.93 15.40
CA SER A 460 -17.52 -15.26 16.41
C SER A 460 -17.54 -16.08 17.70
N ALA A 461 -17.43 -15.41 18.85
CA ALA A 461 -17.64 -16.06 20.16
C ALA A 461 -19.12 -16.43 20.42
N LYS A 462 -20.04 -16.11 19.51
CA LYS A 462 -21.47 -16.40 19.64
C LYS A 462 -21.75 -17.89 19.37
N GLU A 463 -22.16 -18.60 20.41
CA GLU A 463 -22.79 -19.91 20.28
C GLU A 463 -24.32 -19.76 20.15
N GLY A 464 -24.90 -20.33 19.09
CA GLY A 464 -26.34 -20.38 18.89
C GLY A 464 -26.73 -20.08 17.45
N GLY A 465 -27.34 -21.05 16.76
CA GLY A 465 -27.66 -20.92 15.35
C GLY A 465 -28.77 -19.92 15.07
N ARG A 466 -28.58 -19.09 14.04
CA ARG A 466 -29.69 -18.44 13.32
C ARG A 466 -30.72 -19.48 12.90
N ARG A 467 -32.00 -19.11 12.86
CA ARG A 467 -33.10 -20.01 12.49
C ARG A 467 -32.82 -20.64 11.11
N GLY A 468 -32.53 -21.94 11.08
CA GLY A 468 -32.20 -22.69 9.86
C GLY A 468 -30.75 -23.18 9.77
N TRP A 469 -29.84 -22.78 10.68
CA TRP A 469 -28.41 -23.15 10.63
C TRP A 469 -28.01 -24.28 11.60
N GLY A 470 -28.96 -24.87 12.33
CA GLY A 470 -28.68 -25.94 13.29
C GLY A 470 -27.96 -25.45 14.55
N ARG A 471 -27.39 -26.37 15.34
CA ARG A 471 -26.50 -26.02 16.47
C ARG A 471 -25.06 -26.05 15.95
N GLY A 472 -24.46 -24.88 15.74
CA GLY A 472 -23.08 -24.75 15.26
C GLY A 472 -22.53 -23.36 15.54
N ALA A 473 -21.20 -23.23 15.50
CA ALA A 473 -20.51 -21.96 15.65
C ALA A 473 -20.86 -21.02 14.48
N ILE A 474 -21.11 -19.75 14.81
CA ILE A 474 -21.31 -18.69 13.82
C ILE A 474 -19.98 -17.98 13.61
N CYS A 475 -19.67 -17.70 12.36
CA CYS A 475 -18.55 -16.89 11.95
C CYS A 475 -19.07 -15.60 11.31
N GLN A 476 -18.21 -14.60 11.23
CA GLN A 476 -18.51 -13.30 10.62
C GLN A 476 -17.67 -13.15 9.35
N SER A 477 -18.30 -12.72 8.26
CA SER A 477 -17.58 -12.36 7.05
C SER A 477 -16.77 -11.11 7.29
N ALA A 478 -15.52 -11.11 6.83
CA ALA A 478 -14.69 -9.92 6.83
C ALA A 478 -15.00 -8.97 5.66
N ILE A 479 -15.86 -9.39 4.73
CA ILE A 479 -16.30 -8.60 3.58
C ILE A 479 -17.63 -7.93 3.92
N VAL A 480 -17.60 -6.61 4.07
CA VAL A 480 -18.73 -5.80 4.54
C VAL A 480 -19.25 -4.86 3.44
N GLY A 481 -20.53 -4.54 3.51
CA GLY A 481 -21.20 -3.66 2.56
C GLY A 481 -21.32 -2.23 3.11
N MET A 482 -20.83 -1.25 2.37
CA MET A 482 -20.89 0.16 2.76
C MET A 482 -21.36 1.04 1.60
N ASP A 483 -21.88 2.22 1.95
CA ASP A 483 -22.28 3.24 0.99
C ASP A 483 -21.10 4.20 0.77
N PHE A 484 -20.64 4.29 -0.48
CA PHE A 484 -19.58 5.22 -0.88
C PHE A 484 -20.16 6.41 -1.64
N SER A 485 -19.59 7.60 -1.42
CA SER A 485 -19.97 8.79 -2.18
C SER A 485 -19.48 8.65 -3.62
N GLN A 486 -20.38 8.76 -4.60
CA GLN A 486 -19.99 8.71 -6.02
C GLN A 486 -19.00 9.84 -6.38
N GLU A 487 -19.07 10.98 -5.69
CA GLU A 487 -18.18 12.12 -5.92
C GLU A 487 -16.75 11.87 -5.44
N SER A 488 -16.55 10.95 -4.48
CA SER A 488 -15.22 10.65 -3.95
C SER A 488 -14.41 9.74 -4.86
N GLY A 489 -15.03 9.05 -5.83
CA GLY A 489 -14.37 8.04 -6.67
C GLY A 489 -13.76 6.86 -5.89
N ILE A 490 -14.04 6.77 -4.58
CA ILE A 490 -13.68 5.65 -3.72
C ILE A 490 -14.84 4.66 -3.77
N VAL A 491 -14.54 3.39 -3.99
CA VAL A 491 -15.54 2.32 -4.12
C VAL A 491 -15.27 1.13 -3.20
N ALA A 492 -14.11 1.11 -2.55
CA ALA A 492 -13.71 0.05 -1.64
C ALA A 492 -12.70 0.53 -0.59
N ILE A 493 -12.57 -0.26 0.48
CA ILE A 493 -11.52 -0.10 1.48
C ILE A 493 -10.93 -1.47 1.77
N PHE A 494 -9.61 -1.58 1.67
CA PHE A 494 -8.88 -2.79 1.99
C PHE A 494 -8.12 -2.57 3.29
N GLY A 495 -8.68 -3.17 4.33
CA GLY A 495 -8.20 -3.01 5.68
C GLY A 495 -7.27 -4.12 6.15
N GLU A 496 -7.21 -4.28 7.47
CA GLU A 496 -6.36 -5.22 8.18
C GLU A 496 -6.44 -6.67 7.66
N VAL A 497 -7.63 -7.12 7.25
CA VAL A 497 -7.84 -8.47 6.66
C VAL A 497 -6.92 -8.72 5.47
N PHE A 498 -6.80 -7.74 4.58
CA PHE A 498 -5.89 -7.83 3.44
C PHE A 498 -4.43 -7.63 3.89
N LEU A 499 -4.20 -6.68 4.78
CA LEU A 499 -2.87 -6.25 5.24
C LEU A 499 -2.19 -7.24 6.20
N ARG A 500 -2.92 -8.23 6.74
CA ARG A 500 -2.34 -9.37 7.45
C ARG A 500 -1.65 -10.35 6.52
N LYS A 501 -2.19 -10.57 5.31
CA LYS A 501 -1.56 -11.45 4.31
C LYS A 501 -0.44 -10.75 3.56
N TYR A 502 -0.62 -9.47 3.27
CA TYR A 502 0.32 -8.70 2.49
C TYR A 502 1.01 -7.63 3.33
N PHE A 503 2.34 -7.72 3.43
CA PHE A 503 3.16 -6.63 3.92
C PHE A 503 2.89 -5.39 3.06
N SER A 504 2.72 -4.24 3.71
CA SER A 504 2.41 -2.99 3.02
C SER A 504 3.52 -1.96 3.21
N ALA A 505 3.85 -1.24 2.15
CA ALA A 505 4.83 -0.17 2.13
C ALA A 505 4.24 1.10 1.52
N TYR A 506 4.62 2.25 2.05
CA TYR A 506 4.04 3.53 1.69
C TYR A 506 5.15 4.53 1.43
N ASP A 507 5.32 4.92 0.16
CA ASP A 507 6.38 5.81 -0.29
C ASP A 507 5.81 7.20 -0.57
N LEU A 508 6.11 8.14 0.33
CA LEU A 508 5.58 9.50 0.29
C LEU A 508 6.13 10.31 -0.89
N MET A 509 7.38 10.08 -1.28
CA MET A 509 8.03 10.87 -2.33
C MET A 509 7.61 10.41 -3.71
N SER A 510 7.49 9.09 -3.90
CA SER A 510 7.05 8.51 -5.17
C SER A 510 5.54 8.36 -5.27
N ARG A 511 4.78 8.73 -4.23
CA ARG A 511 3.31 8.65 -4.17
C ARG A 511 2.79 7.28 -4.60
N ARG A 512 3.18 6.24 -3.86
CA ARG A 512 2.83 4.85 -4.18
C ARG A 512 2.68 3.99 -2.94
N VAL A 513 1.82 2.98 -3.05
CA VAL A 513 1.63 1.92 -2.05
C VAL A 513 2.18 0.63 -2.63
N GLY A 514 2.88 -0.15 -1.82
CA GLY A 514 3.54 -1.37 -2.23
C GLY A 514 3.05 -2.58 -1.45
N PHE A 515 2.89 -3.72 -2.10
CA PHE A 515 2.53 -4.97 -1.45
C PHE A 515 3.49 -6.11 -1.80
N ALA A 516 3.77 -6.96 -0.81
CA ALA A 516 4.43 -8.24 -0.97
C ALA A 516 3.84 -9.25 0.02
N LEU A 517 4.01 -10.55 -0.21
CA LEU A 517 3.51 -11.56 0.74
C LEU A 517 4.22 -11.38 2.09
N ALA A 518 3.48 -11.27 3.19
CA ALA A 518 4.07 -11.13 4.51
C ALA A 518 4.83 -12.41 4.90
N ASN A 519 6.02 -12.25 5.47
CA ASN A 519 6.79 -13.38 5.97
C ASN A 519 6.39 -13.69 7.42
N HIS A 520 5.60 -14.74 7.63
CA HIS A 520 5.19 -15.19 8.96
C HIS A 520 6.10 -16.27 9.56
N ASP A 521 7.10 -16.76 8.82
CA ASP A 521 8.06 -17.79 9.27
C ASP A 521 9.24 -17.19 10.05
N ILE A 522 9.15 -15.92 10.44
CA ILE A 522 10.16 -15.25 11.24
C ILE A 522 10.08 -15.85 12.65
N ASN A 523 10.98 -16.78 12.95
CA ASN A 523 11.16 -17.31 14.30
C ASN A 523 11.25 -16.15 15.29
N ASP A 524 10.54 -16.26 16.42
CA ASP A 524 10.50 -15.32 17.55
C ASP A 524 11.88 -15.12 18.21
N VAL A 525 12.87 -14.60 17.48
CA VAL A 525 14.18 -14.22 18.03
C VAL A 525 14.02 -13.03 18.99
N GLU A 526 12.89 -12.32 18.94
CA GLU A 526 12.56 -11.18 19.80
C GLU A 526 11.73 -11.52 21.05
N ARG A 527 11.49 -12.81 21.35
CA ARG A 527 10.81 -13.22 22.60
C ARG A 527 11.57 -12.80 23.89
N ASN A 528 12.78 -12.26 23.78
CA ASN A 528 13.68 -11.94 24.90
C ASN A 528 14.23 -10.49 24.92
N THR A 529 13.73 -9.58 24.09
CA THR A 529 14.12 -8.16 24.18
C THR A 529 12.95 -7.32 24.68
N ASP A 530 12.60 -7.54 25.95
CA ASP A 530 12.02 -6.51 26.81
C ASP A 530 13.14 -5.53 27.19
N ILE A 531 13.39 -4.50 26.38
CA ILE A 531 14.18 -3.32 26.81
C ILE A 531 13.59 -2.05 26.23
#